data_AF-A0ABD5F4F0-F1
#
_entry.id   AF-A0ABD5F4F0-F1
#
_cell.length_a   1.000
_cell.length_b   1.000
_cell.length_c   1.000
_cell.angle_alpha   90.00
_cell.angle_beta   90.00
_cell.angle_gamma   90.00
#
_symmetry.space_group_name_H-M   'P 1'
#
loop_
_entity.id
_entity.type
_entity.pdbx_description
1 polymer ?
#
loop_
_entity_poly.entity_id
_entity_poly.type
_entity_poly.pdbx_seq_one_letter_code
_entity_poly.pdbx_strand_id
1 'polypeptide(L)' 'MIDGRECFNPMMVPINEFSKGLSWPPTYIKCDCGEILARAQRPNASFYWKCTDCGKMFSMVRGSIQLESTASN' A
#
# COMPACT_ATOMS: atom_id res chain seq x y z
N MET A 1 27.16 13.33 -2.36
CA MET A 1 25.95 13.63 -1.55
C MET A 1 25.01 12.46 -1.69
N ILE A 2 25.14 11.47 -0.81
CA ILE A 2 24.04 10.54 -0.54
C ILE A 2 23.24 11.32 0.52
N ASP A 3 21.98 11.66 0.29
CA ASP A 3 20.95 10.82 0.88
C ASP A 3 19.61 11.16 0.24
N GLY A 4 19.28 10.45 -0.84
CA GLY A 4 17.89 10.24 -1.24
C GLY A 4 17.19 9.23 -0.32
N ARG A 5 17.59 9.11 0.96
CA ARG A 5 16.89 8.29 1.94
C ARG A 5 15.73 9.10 2.48
N GLU A 6 14.58 8.92 1.87
CA GLU A 6 13.33 9.39 2.41
C GLU A 6 12.96 8.50 3.60
N CYS A 7 12.98 9.07 4.81
CA CYS A 7 12.50 8.39 6.01
C CYS A 7 10.97 8.36 5.98
N PHE A 8 10.40 7.21 5.62
CA PHE A 8 8.96 7.00 5.70
C PHE A 8 8.56 6.58 7.11
N ASN A 9 7.42 7.08 7.57
CA ASN A 9 6.83 6.60 8.82
C ASN A 9 6.49 5.10 8.66
N PRO A 10 6.96 4.19 9.52
CA PRO A 10 6.71 2.75 9.36
C PRO A 10 5.20 2.39 9.36
N MET A 11 4.35 3.27 9.90
CA MET A 11 2.90 3.09 9.90
C MET A 11 2.22 3.58 8.61
N MET A 12 2.84 4.53 7.90
CA MET A 12 2.29 5.19 6.72
C MET A 12 3.33 5.17 5.59
N VAL A 13 3.11 4.31 4.60
CA VAL A 13 4.02 4.15 3.46
C VAL A 13 3.32 4.52 2.16
N PRO A 14 3.97 5.23 1.22
CA PRO A 14 3.41 5.42 -0.10
C PRO A 14 3.41 4.12 -0.90
N ILE A 15 2.47 3.94 -1.83
CA ILE A 15 2.53 2.85 -2.81
C ILE A 15 3.56 3.20 -3.90
N ASN A 16 4.77 2.70 -3.71
CA ASN A 16 5.88 2.86 -4.64
C ASN A 16 6.74 1.56 -4.65
N GLU A 17 7.88 1.59 -5.33
CA GLU A 17 8.81 0.45 -5.37
C GLU A 17 9.30 0.00 -3.99
N PHE A 18 9.41 0.93 -3.03
CA PHE A 18 9.75 0.59 -1.64
C PHE A 18 8.67 -0.27 -0.97
N SER A 19 7.40 0.07 -1.17
CA SER A 19 6.27 -0.69 -0.60
C SER A 19 6.16 -2.14 -1.10
N LYS A 20 6.73 -2.44 -2.29
CA LYS A 20 6.78 -3.80 -2.84
C LYS A 20 7.72 -4.73 -2.05
N GLY A 21 8.71 -4.17 -1.35
CA GLY A 21 9.72 -4.93 -0.59
C GLY A 21 9.47 -5.01 0.91
N LEU A 22 8.29 -4.61 1.39
CA LEU A 22 8.00 -4.54 2.83
C LEU A 22 7.59 -5.87 3.42
N SER A 23 8.43 -6.44 4.29
CA SER A 23 8.10 -7.67 5.03
C SER A 23 6.94 -7.52 6.04
N TRP A 24 6.44 -6.30 6.31
CA TRP A 24 5.37 -6.05 7.29
C TRP A 24 4.17 -5.29 6.67
N PRO A 25 2.94 -5.56 7.10
CA PRO A 25 1.74 -4.87 6.61
C PRO A 25 1.63 -3.46 7.23
N PRO A 26 1.79 -2.37 6.45
CA PRO A 26 1.62 -1.01 6.96
C PRO A 26 0.17 -0.76 7.42
N THR A 27 -0.04 0.19 8.32
CA THR A 27 -1.41 0.51 8.78
C THR A 27 -2.14 1.38 7.77
N TYR A 28 -1.41 2.31 7.16
CA TYR A 28 -1.91 3.23 6.16
C TYR A 28 -1.01 3.18 4.93
N ILE A 29 -1.61 3.25 3.75
CA ILE A 29 -0.87 3.46 2.52
C ILE A 29 -1.34 4.74 1.83
N LYS A 30 -0.42 5.46 1.20
CA LYS A 30 -0.78 6.61 0.36
C LYS A 30 -0.86 6.18 -1.10
N CYS A 31 -2.05 6.30 -1.68
CA CYS A 31 -2.28 6.03 -3.10
C CYS A 31 -1.67 7.15 -3.96
N ASP A 32 -1.41 6.88 -5.25
CA ASP A 32 -0.93 7.90 -6.20
C ASP A 32 -1.88 9.10 -6.34
N CYS A 33 -3.20 8.91 -6.16
CA CYS A 33 -4.17 10.02 -6.13
C CYS A 33 -4.06 10.91 -4.89
N GLY A 34 -3.23 10.53 -3.91
CA GLY A 34 -3.07 11.25 -2.65
C GLY A 34 -3.98 10.77 -1.52
N GLU A 35 -4.95 9.90 -1.79
CA GLU A 35 -5.84 9.30 -0.79
C GLU A 35 -5.05 8.38 0.17
N ILE A 36 -5.34 8.48 1.47
CA ILE A 36 -4.76 7.62 2.50
C ILE A 36 -5.71 6.46 2.75
N LEU A 37 -5.24 5.26 2.43
CA LEU A 37 -6.01 4.04 2.54
C LEU A 37 -5.66 3.35 3.85
N ALA A 38 -6.67 3.04 4.66
CA ALA A 38 -6.51 2.27 5.88
C ALA A 38 -6.44 0.76 5.56
N ARG A 39 -5.60 0.03 6.30
CA ARG A 39 -5.48 -1.42 6.19
C ARG A 39 -6.79 -2.09 6.59
N ALA A 40 -7.33 -2.87 5.67
CA ALA A 40 -8.42 -3.79 5.92
C ALA A 40 -7.88 -5.24 5.99
N GLN A 41 -8.52 -6.07 6.80
CA GLN A 41 -8.20 -7.49 6.90
C GLN A 41 -9.32 -8.30 6.25
N ARG A 42 -8.96 -9.28 5.44
CA ARG A 42 -9.85 -10.28 4.85
C ARG A 42 -10.06 -11.43 5.86
N PRO A 43 -11.18 -12.18 5.73
CA PRO A 43 -11.44 -13.35 6.58
C PRO A 43 -10.37 -14.45 6.49
N ASN A 44 -9.57 -14.47 5.42
CA ASN A 44 -8.44 -15.39 5.23
C ASN A 44 -7.10 -14.86 5.82
N ALA A 45 -7.16 -13.94 6.78
CA ALA A 45 -6.02 -13.26 7.40
C ALA A 45 -5.11 -12.46 6.43
N SER A 46 -5.56 -12.19 5.20
CA SER A 46 -4.82 -11.34 4.26
C SER A 46 -5.15 -9.87 4.46
N PHE A 47 -4.19 -8.98 4.21
CA PHE A 47 -4.39 -7.54 4.33
C PHE A 47 -4.59 -6.90 2.95
N TYR A 48 -5.50 -5.93 2.87
CA TYR A 48 -5.79 -5.20 1.65
C TYR A 48 -6.12 -3.73 1.93
N TRP A 49 -6.03 -2.93 0.89
CA TRP A 49 -6.32 -1.50 0.90
C TRP A 49 -7.09 -1.17 -0.37
N LYS A 50 -8.20 -0.46 -0.23
CA LYS A 50 -9.06 -0.08 -1.35
C LYS A 50 -9.12 1.43 -1.44
N CYS A 51 -8.76 1.95 -2.60
CA CYS A 51 -8.94 3.35 -2.96
C CYS A 51 -10.38 3.56 -3.45
N THR A 52 -11.09 4.48 -2.83
CA THR A 52 -12.45 4.86 -3.24
C THR A 52 -12.43 5.84 -4.40
N ASP A 53 -11.38 6.67 -4.46
CA ASP A 53 -11.24 7.71 -5.47
C ASP A 53 -10.76 7.13 -6.82
N CYS A 54 -9.66 6.36 -6.78
CA CYS A 54 -9.06 5.76 -7.95
C CYS A 54 -9.65 4.37 -8.32
N GLY A 55 -10.46 3.76 -7.45
CA GLY A 55 -10.96 2.39 -7.65
C GLY A 55 -9.86 1.30 -7.67
N LYS A 56 -8.63 1.64 -7.25
CA LYS A 56 -7.50 0.73 -7.15
C LYS A 56 -7.58 -0.09 -5.87
N MET A 57 -7.22 -1.36 -5.95
CA MET A 57 -7.16 -2.26 -4.80
C MET A 57 -5.79 -2.89 -4.69
N PHE A 58 -5.20 -2.78 -3.50
CA PHE A 58 -3.88 -3.31 -3.18
C PHE A 58 -4.05 -4.42 -2.14
N SER A 59 -3.31 -5.53 -2.28
CA SER A 59 -3.21 -6.54 -1.23
C SER A 59 -1.77 -6.82 -0.88
N MET A 60 -1.57 -7.31 0.34
CA MET A 60 -0.30 -7.82 0.76
C MET A 60 -0.24 -9.34 0.57
N VAL A 61 0.69 -9.81 -0.26
CA VAL A 61 0.94 -11.23 -0.50
C VAL A 61 2.41 -11.51 -0.21
N ARG A 62 2.68 -12.42 0.74
CA ARG A 62 4.05 -12.88 1.11
C ARG A 62 5.05 -11.76 1.42
N GLY A 63 4.62 -10.68 2.08
CA GLY A 63 5.52 -9.56 2.42
C GLY A 63 5.79 -8.62 1.24
N SER A 64 4.86 -8.52 0.29
CA SER A 64 4.89 -7.54 -0.78
C SER A 64 3.50 -6.98 -1.00
N ILE A 65 3.39 -5.65 -1.08
CA ILE A 65 2.15 -5.00 -1.51
C ILE A 65 2.07 -5.07 -3.03
N GLN A 66 0.98 -5.64 -3.53
CA GLN A 66 0.69 -5.83 -4.93
C GLN A 66 -0.63 -5.15 -5.28
N LEU A 67 -0.72 -4.60 -6.49
CA LEU A 67 -1.97 -4.09 -7.04
C LEU A 67 -2.81 -5.29 -7.50
N GLU A 68 -3.92 -5.57 -6.82
CA GLU A 68 -4.83 -6.65 -7.18
C GLU A 68 -5.71 -6.28 -8.37
N SER A 69 -6.24 -5.06 -8.39
CA SER A 69 -7.23 -4.65 -9.39
C SER A 69 -7.27 -3.14 -9.53
N THR A 70 -7.43 -2.68 -10.76
CA THR A 70 -7.77 -1.30 -11.08
C THR A 70 -9.14 -1.31 -11.72
N ALA A 71 -10.13 -0.68 -11.11
CA ALA A 71 -11.36 -0.36 -11.82
C ALA A 71 -11.03 0.74 -12.84
N SER A 72 -10.61 0.36 -14.05
CA SER A 72 -10.71 1.23 -15.22
C SER A 72 -12.18 1.26 -15.60
N ASN A 73 -12.85 2.38 -15.33
CA ASN A 73 -14.15 2.69 -15.92
C ASN A 73 -14.05 4.06 -16.58
#